data_AF-A0A526YI20-F1
#
_entry.id   AF-A0A526YI20-F1
#
_cell.length_a   1.000
_cell.length_b   1.000
_cell.length_c   1.000
_cell.angle_alpha   90.00
_cell.angle_beta   90.00
_cell.angle_gamma   90.00
#
_symmetry.space_group_name_H-M   'P 1'
#
loop_
_entity.id
_entity.type
_entity.pdbx_description
1 polymer ?
#
loop_
_entity_poly.entity_id
_entity_poly.type
_entity_poly.pdbx_seq_one_letter_code
_entity_poly.pdbx_strand_id
1 'polypeptide(L)' 'SQASDPASHSRVTFELEEYEAMVRLTVSHDDLEAGSGMANGIKKGWPIVLSSLKSFLETGQAIDVFAKPRASELA' A
#
# COMPACT_ATOMS: atom_id res chain seq x y z
N SER A 1 7.80 -3.26 -16.49
CA SER A 1 8.10 -3.88 -15.19
C SER A 1 9.29 -4.80 -15.39
N GLN A 2 10.26 -4.82 -14.48
CA GLN A 2 11.43 -5.71 -14.52
C GLN A 2 11.10 -7.14 -14.00
N ALA A 3 9.81 -7.50 -13.93
CA ALA A 3 9.33 -8.72 -13.26
C ALA A 3 9.90 -10.05 -13.80
N SER A 4 10.49 -10.04 -15.00
CA SER A 4 11.08 -11.21 -15.64
C SER A 4 12.57 -11.41 -15.32
N ASP A 5 13.21 -10.43 -14.65
CA ASP A 5 14.62 -10.49 -14.27
C ASP A 5 14.75 -11.06 -12.83
N PRO A 6 15.32 -12.27 -12.66
CA PRO A 6 15.49 -12.89 -11.33
C PRO A 6 16.41 -12.10 -10.40
N ALA A 7 17.28 -11.24 -10.94
CA ALA A 7 18.16 -10.39 -10.13
C ALA A 7 17.41 -9.14 -9.61
N SER A 8 16.33 -8.75 -10.28
CA SER A 8 15.49 -7.61 -9.90
C SER A 8 14.56 -7.98 -8.74
N HIS A 9 15.04 -7.77 -7.51
CA HIS A 9 14.25 -7.90 -6.29
C HIS A 9 14.21 -6.57 -5.55
N SER A 10 13.15 -6.39 -4.75
CA SER A 10 13.03 -5.31 -3.79
C SER A 10 12.63 -5.91 -2.44
N ARG A 11 12.72 -5.12 -1.38
CA ARG A 11 12.43 -5.57 -0.03
C ARG A 11 11.36 -4.72 0.61
N VAL A 12 10.48 -5.39 1.35
CA VAL A 12 9.43 -4.76 2.14
C VAL A 12 9.61 -5.19 3.60
N THR A 13 9.76 -4.21 4.47
CA THR A 13 9.91 -4.39 5.91
C THR A 13 8.65 -3.87 6.61
N PHE A 14 8.12 -4.68 7.53
CA PHE A 14 7.01 -4.32 8.41
C PHE A 14 7.53 -4.25 9.84
N GLU A 15 7.57 -3.04 10.39
CA GLU A 15 7.95 -2.80 11.78
C GLU A 15 6.70 -2.52 12.60
N LEU A 16 6.56 -3.24 13.71
CA LEU A 16 5.45 -3.12 14.64
C LEU A 16 5.99 -2.67 16.00
N GLU A 17 5.46 -1.57 16.50
CA GLU A 17 5.83 -1.03 17.80
C GLU A 17 4.57 -0.82 18.64
N GLU A 18 4.60 -1.31 19.88
CA GLU A 18 3.55 -1.00 20.86
C GLU A 18 3.54 0.50 21.13
N TYR A 19 2.35 1.10 21.14
CA TYR A 19 2.16 2.53 21.34
C TYR A 19 0.94 2.76 22.22
N GLU A 20 1.14 2.77 23.55
CA GLU A 20 0.05 2.82 24.54
C GLU A 20 -1.05 1.78 24.24
N ALA A 21 -2.26 2.22 23.89
CA ALA A 21 -3.40 1.38 23.57
C ALA A 21 -3.52 1.02 22.07
N MET A 22 -2.49 1.32 21.26
CA MET A 22 -2.45 1.06 19.83
C MET A 22 -1.10 0.46 19.41
N VAL A 23 -0.99 0.11 18.13
CA VAL A 23 0.26 -0.36 17.51
C VAL A 23 0.61 0.59 16.37
N ARG A 24 1.86 1.05 16.34
CA ARG A 24 2.42 1.73 15.17
C ARG A 24 2.91 0.68 14.20
N LEU A 25 2.35 0.70 12.99
CA LEU A 25 2.86 -0.06 11.84
C LEU A 25 3.65 0.88 10.93
N THR A 26 4.93 0.62 10.76
CA THR A 26 5.78 1.28 9.77
C THR A 26 6.05 0.29 8.63
N VAL A 27 5.78 0.71 7.39
CA VAL A 27 6.09 -0.08 6.19
C VAL A 27 7.16 0.64 5.38
N SER A 28 8.30 -0.02 5.24
CA SER A 28 9.44 0.45 4.44
C SER A 28 9.56 -0.43 3.21
N HIS A 29 9.60 0.16 2.01
CA HIS A 29 9.87 -0.56 0.76
C HIS A 29 11.14 0.02 0.15
N ASP A 30 12.23 -0.75 0.21
CA ASP A 30 13.58 -0.37 -0.19
C ASP A 30 14.18 -1.38 -1.19
N ASP A 31 15.48 -1.24 -1.46
CA ASP A 31 16.20 -1.93 -2.54
C ASP A 31 15.58 -1.67 -3.93
N LEU A 32 15.12 -0.43 -4.14
CA LEU A 32 14.48 0.01 -5.36
C LEU A 32 15.45 0.76 -6.26
N GLU A 33 15.45 0.42 -7.55
CA GLU A 33 16.10 1.24 -8.56
C GLU A 33 15.37 2.59 -8.70
N ALA A 34 16.09 3.69 -8.53
CA ALA A 34 15.54 5.03 -8.60
C ALA A 34 14.94 5.31 -9.99
N GLY A 35 13.73 5.89 -10.03
CA GLY A 35 13.04 6.17 -11.29
C GLY A 35 12.40 4.94 -11.96
N SER A 36 12.58 3.74 -11.41
CA SER A 36 11.95 2.52 -11.93
C SER A 36 10.42 2.59 -11.87
N GLY A 37 9.77 1.77 -12.69
CA GLY A 37 8.31 1.60 -12.65
C GLY A 37 7.81 1.15 -11.27
N MET A 38 8.62 0.36 -10.55
CA MET A 38 8.30 -0.09 -9.19
C MET A 38 8.35 1.09 -8.21
N ALA A 39 9.42 1.88 -8.21
CA ALA A 39 9.55 3.07 -7.37
C ALA A 39 8.39 4.07 -7.57
N ASN A 40 7.88 4.19 -8.81
CA ASN A 40 6.71 5.02 -9.09
C ASN A 40 5.38 4.38 -8.67
N GLY A 41 5.23 3.06 -8.85
CA GLY A 41 4.04 2.33 -8.45
C GLY A 41 3.81 2.33 -6.94
N ILE A 42 4.87 2.10 -6.16
CA ILE A 42 4.77 1.97 -4.70
C ILE A 42 4.31 3.27 -4.01
N LYS A 43 4.66 4.43 -4.57
CA LYS A 43 4.24 5.75 -4.05
C LYS A 43 2.72 5.92 -4.03
N LYS A 44 2.01 5.25 -4.95
CA LYS A 44 0.55 5.28 -5.05
C LYS A 44 -0.09 4.04 -4.42
N GLY A 45 0.55 2.88 -4.55
CA GLY A 45 -0.01 1.61 -4.10
C GLY A 45 -0.06 1.45 -2.58
N TRP A 46 1.04 1.76 -1.87
CA TRP A 46 1.10 1.54 -0.42
C TRP A 46 0.06 2.33 0.37
N PRO A 47 -0.17 3.63 0.11
CA PRO A 47 -1.23 4.37 0.79
C PRO A 47 -2.61 3.71 0.68
N ILE A 48 -2.96 3.16 -0.48
CA ILE A 48 -4.24 2.47 -0.72
C ILE A 48 -4.32 1.19 0.12
N VAL A 49 -3.27 0.36 0.10
CA VAL A 49 -3.19 -0.89 0.87
C VAL A 49 -3.31 -0.61 2.38
N LEU A 50 -2.56 0.37 2.88
CA LEU A 50 -2.56 0.72 4.30
C LEU A 50 -3.92 1.31 4.75
N SER A 51 -4.58 2.09 3.89
CA SER A 51 -5.93 2.59 4.18
C SER A 51 -6.96 1.47 4.29
N SER A 52 -6.90 0.47 3.40
CA SER A 52 -7.81 -0.67 3.43
C SER A 52 -7.56 -1.57 4.64
N LEU A 53 -6.28 -1.82 4.97
CA LEU A 53 -5.88 -2.55 6.18
C LEU A 53 -6.38 -1.87 7.45
N LYS A 54 -6.20 -0.54 7.58
CA LYS A 54 -6.73 0.23 8.71
C LYS A 54 -8.24 0.04 8.85
N SER A 55 -8.99 0.24 7.77
CA SER A 55 -10.45 0.06 7.77
C SER A 55 -10.85 -1.33 8.25
N PHE A 56 -10.17 -2.37 7.75
CA PHE A 56 -10.44 -3.74 8.14
C PHE A 56 -10.18 -3.97 9.64
N LEU A 57 -9.06 -3.48 10.17
CA LEU A 57 -8.73 -3.62 11.59
C LEU A 57 -9.68 -2.86 12.51
N GLU A 58 -10.17 -1.69 12.09
CA GLU A 58 -11.02 -0.83 12.92
C GLU A 58 -12.51 -1.16 12.84
N THR A 59 -12.97 -1.70 11.70
CA THR A 59 -14.41 -1.87 11.41
C THR A 59 -14.81 -3.31 11.04
N GLY A 60 -13.84 -4.18 10.81
CA GLY A 60 -14.05 -5.52 10.25
C GLY A 60 -14.31 -5.53 8.73
N GLN A 61 -14.27 -4.37 8.06
CA GLN A 61 -14.52 -4.24 6.63
C GLN A 61 -13.38 -3.52 5.91
N ALA A 62 -12.85 -4.16 4.87
CA ALA A 62 -11.84 -3.58 3.99
C ALA A 62 -12.47 -2.56 3.04
N ILE A 63 -11.68 -1.58 2.59
CA ILE A 63 -12.09 -0.65 1.54
C ILE A 63 -12.03 -1.38 0.19
N ASP A 64 -13.04 -1.16 -0.66
CA ASP A 64 -12.96 -1.53 -2.09
C ASP A 64 -11.99 -0.60 -2.81
N VAL A 65 -10.75 -1.05 -2.94
CA VAL A 65 -9.65 -0.31 -3.57
C VAL A 65 -9.80 -0.17 -5.09
N PHE A 66 -10.78 -0.86 -5.70
CA PHE A 66 -11.08 -0.81 -7.13
C PHE A 66 -12.42 -0.12 -7.42
N ALA A 67 -13.04 0.48 -6.40
CA ALA A 67 -14.29 1.21 -6.54
C ALA A 67 -14.20 2.27 -7.63
N LYS A 68 -15.24 2.34 -8.46
CA LYS A 68 -15.36 3.34 -9.54
C LYS A 68 -16.18 4.53 -9.05
N PRO A 69 -15.90 5.75 -9.54
CA PRO A 69 -16.78 6.89 -9.29
C PRO A 69 -18.21 6.52 -9.69
N ARG A 70 -19.18 6.81 -8.82
CA ARG A 70 -20.58 6.74 -9.23
C ARG A 70 -20.78 7.80 -10.31
N ALA A 71 -21.43 7.42 -11.42
CA ALA A 71 -21.87 8.40 -12.39
C ALA A 71 -22.72 9.44 -11.65
N SER A 72 -22.38 10.72 -11.79
CA SER A 72 -23.20 11.78 -11.21
C SER A 72 -24.58 11.70 -11.84
N GLU A 73 -25.61 11.41 -11.05
CA GLU A 73 -27.00 11.72 -11.40
C GLU A 73 -27.17 13.24 -11.32
N LEU A 74 -26.58 13.92 -12.30
CA LEU A 74 -26.92 15.29 -12.64
C LEU A 74 -27.27 15.28 -14.13
N ALA A 75 -28.50 14.86 -14.40
CA ALA A 75 -29.25 15.17 -15.59
C ALA A 75 -30.43 16.06 -15.18
#